data_AF-A0A8S0VVQ5-F1
#
_entry.id   AF-A0A8S0VVQ5-F1
#
_cell.length_a   1.000
_cell.length_b   1.000
_cell.length_c   1.000
_cell.angle_alpha   90.00
_cell.angle_beta   90.00
_cell.angle_gamma   90.00
#
_symmetry.space_group_name_H-M   'P 1'
#
loop_
_entity.id
_entity.type
_entity.pdbx_description
1 polymer ?
#
loop_
_entity_poly.entity_id
_entity_poly.type
_entity_poly.pdbx_seq_one_letter_code
_entity_poly.pdbx_strand_id
1 'polypeptide(L)'
;MLTPSLEDYLEEIYRFSLSRDAVRVTDISNRLKVALPSVTKALYKLRNENYIKYERYGEIKLTDRGKELGSYLVTRNQLLQEFLALICSKCNFAAEAEAMEHYLSTATINAIKILVEFMNSDANWQQAFYDFMAEGGAGENKDGEG
;
A
#
# COMPACT_ATOMS: atom_id res chain seq x y z
N MET A 1 3.05 -2.07 17.34
CA MET A 1 2.73 -1.51 16.02
C MET A 1 4.02 -1.53 15.23
N LEU A 2 4.00 -2.04 14.00
CA LEU A 2 5.21 -2.11 13.16
C LEU A 2 5.62 -0.69 12.76
N THR A 3 6.92 -0.47 12.60
CA THR A 3 7.43 0.74 11.94
C THR A 3 7.10 0.69 10.45
N PRO A 4 6.93 1.83 9.74
CA PRO A 4 6.70 1.86 8.29
C PRO A 4 7.61 0.91 7.52
N SER A 5 8.92 1.01 7.74
CA SER A 5 9.88 0.10 7.08
C SER A 5 9.60 -1.39 7.29
N LEU A 6 9.12 -1.81 8.48
CA LEU A 6 8.77 -3.21 8.74
C LEU A 6 7.44 -3.61 8.10
N GLU A 7 6.52 -2.66 7.90
CA GLU A 7 5.32 -2.87 7.10
C GLU A 7 5.71 -3.18 5.65
N ASP A 8 6.63 -2.43 5.03
CA ASP A 8 7.10 -2.66 3.65
C ASP A 8 7.62 -4.08 3.46
N TYR A 9 8.43 -4.56 4.41
CA TYR A 9 8.93 -5.94 4.38
C TYR A 9 7.80 -6.96 4.46
N LEU A 10 6.85 -6.78 5.38
CA LEU A 10 5.75 -7.71 5.55
C LEU A 10 4.80 -7.70 4.35
N GLU A 11 4.53 -6.53 3.80
CA GLU A 11 3.74 -6.34 2.61
C GLU A 11 4.35 -7.07 1.41
N GLU A 12 5.64 -6.87 1.15
CA GLU A 12 6.31 -7.55 0.04
C GLU A 12 6.40 -9.06 0.24
N ILE A 13 6.62 -9.54 1.47
CA ILE A 13 6.54 -10.98 1.78
C ILE A 13 5.13 -11.51 1.45
N TYR A 14 4.08 -10.77 1.79
CA TYR A 14 2.71 -11.13 1.46
C TYR A 14 2.47 -11.15 -0.04
N ARG A 15 2.87 -10.11 -0.78
CA ARG A 15 2.77 -10.06 -2.25
C ARG A 15 3.48 -11.25 -2.91
N PHE A 16 4.69 -11.58 -2.46
CA PHE A 16 5.39 -12.75 -2.99
C PHE A 16 4.67 -14.07 -2.66
N SER A 17 4.10 -14.21 -1.45
CA SER A 17 3.37 -15.40 -1.04
C SER A 17 2.11 -15.69 -1.87
N LEU A 18 1.53 -14.69 -2.53
CA LEU A 18 0.39 -14.87 -3.44
C LEU A 18 0.77 -15.48 -4.79
N SER A 19 2.03 -15.35 -5.20
CA SER A 19 2.50 -15.75 -6.53
C SER A 19 3.41 -16.98 -6.52
N ARG A 20 3.94 -17.36 -5.36
CA ARG A 20 4.97 -18.40 -5.21
C ARG A 20 4.86 -19.11 -3.87
N ASP A 21 5.27 -20.38 -3.85
CA ASP A 21 5.32 -21.20 -2.63
C ASP A 21 6.43 -20.79 -1.65
N ALA A 22 7.50 -20.16 -2.13
CA ALA A 22 8.66 -19.80 -1.31
C ALA A 22 9.18 -18.39 -1.62
N VAL A 23 9.35 -17.57 -0.57
CA VAL A 23 9.93 -16.23 -0.63
C VAL A 23 11.38 -16.27 -0.14
N ARG A 24 12.33 -15.75 -0.94
CA ARG A 24 13.75 -15.68 -0.57
C ARG A 24 14.15 -14.26 -0.15
N VAL A 25 15.20 -14.17 0.68
CA VAL A 25 15.80 -12.90 1.11
C VAL A 25 16.24 -12.04 -0.09
N THR A 26 16.73 -12.68 -1.15
CA THR A 26 17.15 -12.00 -2.39
C THR A 26 15.98 -11.36 -3.13
N ASP A 27 14.80 -11.98 -3.10
CA ASP A 27 13.62 -11.44 -3.77
C ASP A 27 13.19 -10.12 -3.13
N ILE A 28 13.15 -10.11 -1.79
CA ILE A 28 12.82 -8.93 -0.98
C ILE A 28 13.88 -7.82 -1.15
N SER A 29 15.17 -8.19 -1.13
CA SER A 29 16.27 -7.24 -1.35
C SER A 29 16.17 -6.53 -2.69
N ASN A 30 15.90 -7.27 -3.76
CA ASN A 30 15.76 -6.72 -5.10
C ASN A 30 14.51 -5.85 -5.23
N ARG A 31 13.40 -6.28 -4.63
CA ARG A 31 12.11 -5.59 -4.70
C ARG A 31 12.14 -4.25 -3.96
N LEU A 32 12.61 -4.25 -2.72
CA LEU A 32 12.71 -3.06 -1.88
C LEU A 32 13.99 -2.24 -2.14
N LYS A 33 14.89 -2.72 -3.01
CA LYS A 33 16.19 -2.08 -3.32
C LYS A 33 17.03 -1.79 -2.06
N VAL A 34 17.06 -2.74 -1.14
CA VAL A 34 17.79 -2.66 0.14
C VAL A 34 18.84 -3.77 0.24
N ALA A 35 19.89 -3.55 1.03
CA ALA A 35 20.95 -4.53 1.22
C ALA A 35 20.47 -5.81 1.95
N LEU A 36 21.01 -6.98 1.59
CA LEU A 36 20.70 -8.28 2.21
C LEU A 36 20.80 -8.29 3.76
N PRO A 37 21.80 -7.64 4.40
CA PRO A 37 21.85 -7.55 5.85
C PRO A 37 20.65 -6.81 6.45
N SER A 38 20.13 -5.78 5.77
CA SER A 38 18.94 -5.04 6.20
C SER A 38 17.69 -5.92 6.14
N VAL A 39 17.52 -6.68 5.05
CA VAL A 39 16.43 -7.67 4.94
C VAL A 39 16.52 -8.67 6.07
N THR A 40 17.69 -9.26 6.30
CA THR A 40 17.89 -10.26 7.37
C THR A 40 17.52 -9.70 8.74
N LYS A 41 17.92 -8.46 9.05
CA LYS A 41 17.57 -7.78 10.29
C LYS A 41 16.06 -7.55 10.43
N ALA A 42 15.38 -7.16 9.34
CA ALA A 42 13.94 -7.00 9.33
C ALA A 42 13.19 -8.32 9.54
N LEU A 43 13.62 -9.40 8.88
CA LEU A 43 13.05 -10.74 9.05
C LEU A 43 13.17 -11.23 10.50
N TYR A 44 14.30 -11.00 11.17
CA TYR A 44 14.43 -11.33 12.59
C TYR A 44 13.42 -10.55 13.47
N LYS A 45 13.18 -9.27 13.19
CA LYS A 45 12.18 -8.48 13.91
C LYS A 45 10.77 -8.99 13.67
N LEU A 46 10.39 -9.21 12.40
CA LEU A 46 9.08 -9.74 12.03
C LEU A 46 8.83 -11.13 12.63
N ARG A 47 9.86 -11.98 12.71
CA ARG A 47 9.81 -13.27 13.40
C ARG A 47 9.57 -13.10 14.89
N ASN A 48 10.33 -12.22 15.55
CA ASN A 48 10.20 -11.98 16.99
C ASN A 48 8.81 -11.43 17.37
N GLU A 49 8.18 -10.69 16.46
CA GLU A 49 6.80 -10.22 16.59
C GLU A 49 5.74 -11.22 16.07
N ASN A 50 6.15 -12.43 15.70
CA ASN A 50 5.29 -13.54 15.27
C ASN A 50 4.46 -13.26 13.99
N TYR A 51 4.96 -12.42 13.08
CA TYR A 51 4.36 -12.26 11.74
C TYR A 51 4.88 -13.29 10.73
N ILE A 52 6.10 -13.80 10.93
CA ILE A 52 6.70 -14.81 10.06
C ILE A 52 7.35 -15.94 10.85
N LYS A 53 7.46 -17.10 10.22
CA LYS A 53 8.37 -18.18 10.56
C LYS A 53 9.57 -18.08 9.62
N TYR A 54 10.75 -17.89 10.20
CA TYR A 54 12.00 -17.74 9.46
C TYR A 54 13.17 -18.36 10.24
N GLU A 55 13.87 -19.28 9.57
CA GLU A 55 15.13 -19.85 10.05
C GLU A 55 16.27 -19.40 9.14
N ARG A 56 17.49 -19.36 9.68
CA ARG A 56 18.65 -18.90 8.92
C ARG A 56 18.86 -19.82 7.70
N TYR A 57 18.87 -19.24 6.50
CA TYR A 57 18.91 -19.93 5.19
C TYR A 57 17.63 -20.72 4.82
N GLY A 58 16.56 -20.59 5.61
CA GLY A 58 15.28 -21.24 5.36
C GLY A 58 14.31 -20.38 4.53
N GLU A 59 13.19 -21.00 4.17
CA GLU A 59 12.06 -20.32 3.53
C GLU A 59 11.39 -19.34 4.51
N ILE A 60 10.93 -18.21 3.98
CA ILE A 60 10.13 -17.25 4.73
C ILE A 60 8.66 -17.67 4.60
N LYS A 61 7.99 -17.96 5.73
CA LYS A 61 6.57 -18.32 5.75
C LYS A 61 5.80 -17.36 6.65
N LEU A 62 4.66 -16.86 6.17
CA LEU A 62 3.78 -16.04 6.99
C LEU A 62 3.07 -16.89 8.05
N THR A 63 2.94 -16.34 9.25
CA THR A 63 1.96 -16.82 10.23
C THR A 63 0.57 -16.31 9.84
N ASP A 64 -0.50 -16.78 10.50
CA ASP A 64 -1.85 -16.27 10.24
C ASP A 64 -1.95 -14.78 10.55
N ARG A 65 -1.31 -14.33 11.64
CA ARG A 65 -1.16 -12.90 11.98
C ARG A 65 -0.42 -12.12 10.88
N GLY A 66 0.64 -12.71 10.33
CA GLY A 66 1.38 -12.14 9.20
C GLY A 66 0.52 -12.00 7.95
N LYS A 67 -0.30 -13.01 7.64
CA LYS A 67 -1.22 -12.98 6.50
C LYS A 67 -2.30 -11.91 6.68
N GLU A 68 -2.88 -11.82 7.88
CA GLU A 68 -3.91 -10.81 8.20
C GLU A 68 -3.36 -9.40 8.01
N LEU A 69 -2.23 -9.07 8.65
CA LEU A 69 -1.64 -7.74 8.52
C LEU A 69 -1.10 -7.49 7.11
N GLY A 70 -0.40 -8.47 6.52
CA GLY A 70 0.13 -8.36 5.15
C GLY A 70 -0.97 -8.12 4.11
N SER A 71 -2.11 -8.82 4.23
CA SER A 71 -3.27 -8.58 3.38
C SER A 71 -3.82 -7.18 3.57
N TYR A 72 -3.95 -6.72 4.82
CA TYR A 72 -4.42 -5.37 5.10
C TYR A 72 -3.51 -4.30 4.47
N LEU A 73 -2.17 -4.46 4.57
CA LEU A 73 -1.21 -3.54 3.97
C LEU A 73 -1.37 -3.46 2.45
N VAL A 74 -1.43 -4.61 1.77
CA VAL A 74 -1.66 -4.66 0.31
C VAL A 74 -3.01 -4.05 -0.08
N THR A 75 -4.08 -4.35 0.65
CA THR A 75 -5.42 -3.79 0.37
C THR A 75 -5.46 -2.28 0.62
N ARG A 76 -4.76 -1.79 1.65
CA ARG A 76 -4.62 -0.34 1.92
C ARG A 76 -3.92 0.36 0.76
N ASN A 77 -2.79 -0.19 0.29
CA ASN A 77 -2.05 0.35 -0.84
C ASN A 77 -2.92 0.40 -2.11
N GLN A 78 -3.63 -0.69 -2.40
CA GLN A 78 -4.55 -0.78 -3.54
C GLN A 78 -5.71 0.23 -3.46
N LEU A 79 -6.33 0.37 -2.29
CA LEU A 79 -7.39 1.34 -2.06
C LEU A 79 -6.92 2.78 -2.34
N LEU A 80 -5.69 3.12 -1.93
CA LEU A 80 -5.14 4.45 -2.18
C LEU A 80 -4.87 4.68 -3.67
N GLN A 81 -4.39 3.68 -4.41
CA GLN A 81 -4.24 3.76 -5.86
C GLN A 81 -5.60 3.94 -6.56
N GLU A 82 -6.61 3.18 -6.13
CA GLU A 82 -7.98 3.30 -6.65
C GLU A 82 -8.57 4.69 -6.35
N PHE A 83 -8.38 5.19 -5.14
CA PHE A 83 -8.79 6.54 -4.77
C PHE A 83 -8.13 7.61 -5.65
N LEU A 84 -6.82 7.53 -5.88
CA LEU A 84 -6.09 8.48 -6.72
C LEU A 84 -6.57 8.46 -8.18
N ALA A 85 -6.89 7.26 -8.68
CA ALA A 85 -7.48 7.09 -10.01
C ALA A 85 -8.90 7.67 -10.09
N LEU A 86 -9.72 7.41 -9.06
CA LEU A 86 -11.10 7.87 -8.97
C LEU A 86 -11.19 9.41 -9.01
N ILE A 87 -10.26 10.10 -8.34
CA ILE A 87 -10.20 11.57 -8.36
C ILE A 87 -9.47 12.14 -9.59
N CYS A 88 -9.12 11.30 -10.57
CA CYS A 88 -8.35 11.64 -11.77
C CYS A 88 -7.07 12.43 -11.47
N SER A 89 -6.36 12.08 -10.39
CA SER A 89 -5.06 12.69 -10.11
C SER A 89 -4.10 12.47 -11.27
N LYS A 90 -3.20 13.42 -11.52
CA LYS A 90 -2.18 13.30 -12.58
C LYS A 90 -0.84 12.76 -12.04
N CYS A 91 -0.81 12.29 -10.79
CA CYS A 91 0.39 11.72 -10.18
C CYS A 91 0.67 10.28 -10.68
N ASN A 92 1.80 9.72 -10.25
CA ASN A 92 2.04 8.28 -10.36
C ASN A 92 1.34 7.58 -9.20
N PHE A 93 0.20 6.94 -9.45
CA PHE A 93 -0.65 6.35 -8.41
C PHE A 93 0.09 5.39 -7.48
N ALA A 94 0.94 4.52 -8.04
CA ALA A 94 1.70 3.56 -7.24
C ALA A 94 2.67 4.27 -6.29
N ALA A 95 3.48 5.19 -6.83
CA ALA A 95 4.46 5.92 -6.03
C ALA A 95 3.81 6.81 -4.96
N GLU A 96 2.68 7.45 -5.29
CA GLU A 96 1.96 8.31 -4.37
C GLU A 96 1.25 7.50 -3.28
N ALA A 97 0.64 6.37 -3.62
CA ALA A 97 0.03 5.47 -2.64
C ALA A 97 1.05 4.95 -1.62
N GLU A 98 2.23 4.52 -2.08
CA GLU A 98 3.35 4.09 -1.21
C GLU A 98 3.80 5.23 -0.28
N ALA A 99 3.83 6.46 -0.77
CA ALA A 99 4.17 7.62 0.03
C ALA A 99 3.09 7.95 1.07
N MET A 100 1.81 7.81 0.72
CA MET A 100 0.68 8.16 1.59
C MET A 100 0.43 7.13 2.70
N GLU A 101 0.58 5.84 2.41
CA GLU A 101 0.00 4.77 3.22
C GLU A 101 0.51 4.67 4.66
N HIS A 102 1.71 5.18 4.92
CA HIS A 102 2.31 5.20 6.27
C HIS A 102 2.02 6.46 7.08
N TYR A 103 1.45 7.50 6.47
CA TYR A 103 1.20 8.79 7.13
C TYR A 103 -0.29 9.05 7.37
N LEU A 104 -1.16 8.22 6.81
CA LEU A 104 -2.59 8.32 7.02
C LEU A 104 -3.04 7.49 8.22
N SER A 105 -3.89 8.08 9.05
CA SER A 105 -4.54 7.36 10.14
C SER A 105 -5.51 6.30 9.59
N THR A 106 -5.76 5.24 10.36
CA THR A 106 -6.78 4.23 10.01
C THR A 106 -8.17 4.87 9.81
N ALA A 107 -8.50 5.92 10.56
CA ALA A 107 -9.76 6.65 10.39
C ALA A 107 -9.83 7.32 9.01
N THR A 108 -8.74 7.92 8.53
CA THR A 108 -8.66 8.52 7.20
C THR A 108 -8.75 7.47 6.10
N ILE A 109 -8.04 6.35 6.24
CA ILE A 109 -8.12 5.23 5.30
C ILE A 109 -9.56 4.69 5.20
N ASN A 110 -10.25 4.54 6.33
CA ASN A 110 -11.65 4.09 6.33
C ASN A 110 -12.60 5.11 5.67
N ALA A 111 -12.39 6.41 5.86
CA ALA A 111 -13.18 7.43 5.18
C ALA A 111 -12.97 7.40 3.66
N ILE A 112 -11.72 7.24 3.21
CA ILE A 112 -11.39 7.05 1.79
C ILE A 112 -12.07 5.79 1.25
N LYS A 113 -12.03 4.68 1.99
CA LYS A 113 -12.70 3.44 1.61
C LYS A 113 -14.19 3.65 1.36
N ILE A 114 -14.88 4.30 2.30
CA ILE A 114 -16.33 4.57 2.18
C ILE A 114 -16.61 5.44 0.95
N LEU A 115 -15.77 6.45 0.67
CA LEU A 115 -15.92 7.30 -0.50
C LEU A 115 -15.75 6.51 -1.80
N VAL A 116 -14.71 5.67 -1.89
CA VAL A 116 -14.46 4.81 -3.05
C VAL A 116 -15.63 3.85 -3.27
N GLU A 117 -16.10 3.19 -2.21
CA GLU A 117 -17.27 2.29 -2.27
C GLU A 117 -18.53 3.03 -2.72
N PHE A 118 -18.78 4.23 -2.20
CA PHE A 118 -19.92 5.05 -2.61
C PHE A 118 -19.85 5.42 -4.10
N MET A 119 -18.71 5.89 -4.56
CA MET A 119 -18.52 6.31 -5.96
C MET A 119 -18.62 5.13 -6.93
N ASN A 120 -18.18 3.94 -6.51
CA ASN A 120 -18.31 2.71 -7.29
C ASN A 120 -19.71 2.06 -7.21
N SER A 121 -20.55 2.47 -6.25
CA SER A 121 -21.88 1.87 -6.05
C SER A 121 -22.89 2.26 -7.13
N ASP A 122 -22.71 3.42 -7.77
CA ASP A 122 -23.54 3.92 -8.86
C ASP A 122 -22.70 4.76 -9.84
N ALA A 123 -22.64 4.32 -11.10
CA ALA A 123 -21.90 4.99 -12.16
C ALA A 123 -22.36 6.44 -12.38
N ASN A 124 -23.59 6.79 -12.00
CA ASN A 124 -24.10 8.17 -12.10
C ASN A 124 -23.33 9.13 -11.18
N TRP A 125 -22.90 8.71 -9.99
CA TRP A 125 -22.12 9.57 -9.09
C TRP A 125 -20.72 9.83 -9.63
N GLN A 126 -20.11 8.78 -10.17
CA GLN A 126 -18.81 8.89 -10.83
C GLN A 126 -18.88 9.81 -12.05
N GLN A 127 -19.90 9.66 -12.89
CA GLN A 127 -20.09 10.52 -14.06
C GLN A 127 -20.36 11.98 -13.64
N ALA A 128 -21.23 12.21 -12.66
CA ALA A 128 -21.51 13.56 -12.16
C ALA A 128 -20.25 14.26 -11.62
N PHE A 129 -19.36 13.51 -10.96
CA PHE A 129 -18.08 14.05 -10.50
C PHE A 129 -17.14 14.38 -11.68
N TYR A 130 -17.08 13.54 -12.71
CA TYR A 130 -16.29 13.80 -13.91
C TYR A 130 -16.80 14.99 -14.71
N ASP A 131 -18.11 15.13 -14.83
CA ASP A 131 -18.75 16.29 -15.47
C ASP A 131 -18.40 17.57 -14.69
N PHE A 132 -18.51 17.55 -13.36
CA PHE A 132 -18.11 18.68 -12.51
C PHE A 132 -16.64 19.08 -12.69
N MET A 133 -15.73 18.11 -12.81
CA MET A 133 -14.32 18.41 -13.07
C MET A 133 -14.08 18.95 -14.48
N ALA A 134 -14.79 18.43 -15.49
CA ALA A 134 -14.69 18.90 -16.87
C ALA A 134 -15.21 20.34 -17.04
N GLU A 135 -16.22 20.72 -16.25
CA GLU A 135 -16.77 22.07 -16.20
C GLU A 135 -15.88 23.07 -15.43
N GLY A 136 -14.73 22.63 -14.91
CA GLY A 136 -13.77 23.49 -14.18
C GLY A 136 -14.06 23.59 -12.67
N GLY A 137 -14.66 22.55 -12.09
CA GLY A 137 -14.98 22.44 -10.68
C GLY A 137 -13.84 22.89 -9.75
N ALA A 138 -14.12 23.96 -9.00
CA ALA A 138 -13.21 24.71 -8.12
C ALA A 138 -11.95 25.25 -8.84
N GLY A 139 -12.16 26.28 -9.66
CA GLY A 139 -11.22 27.32 -10.08
C GLY A 139 -9.73 27.01 -9.92
N GLU A 140 -9.04 26.86 -11.04
CA GLU A 140 -7.59 27.06 -11.10
C GLU A 140 -7.24 28.37 -10.38
N ASN A 141 -6.67 28.29 -9.17
CA ASN A 141 -5.91 29.39 -8.60
C ASN A 141 -4.70 29.59 -9.52
N LYS A 142 -4.87 30.50 -10.47
CA LYS A 142 -3.78 31.17 -11.17
C LYS A 142 -3.09 32.12 -10.19
N ASP A 143 -2.30 31.57 -9.27
CA ASP A 143 -1.37 32.34 -8.44
C ASP A 143 -0.09 31.48 -8.28
N GLY A 144 1.09 31.84 -8.78
CA GLY A 144 1.53 32.99 -9.54
C GLY A 144 2.96 32.72 -10.00
N GLU A 145 3.29 33.22 -11.19
CA GLU A 145 4.67 33.53 -11.55
C GLU A 145 5.20 34.60 -10.58
N GLY A 146 6.41 34.38 -10.06
CA GLY A 146 7.14 35.29 -9.18
C GLY A 146 8.46 34.68 -8.74
#